data_AF-A0A9E3YUL9-F1
#
_entry.id   AF-A0A9E3YUL9-F1
#
_cell.length_a   1.000
_cell.length_b   1.000
_cell.length_c   1.000
_cell.angle_alpha   90.00
_cell.angle_beta   90.00
_cell.angle_gamma   90.00
#
_symmetry.space_group_name_H-M   'P 1'
#
loop_
_entity.id
_entity.type
_entity.pdbx_description
1 polymer ?
#
loop_
_entity_poly.entity_id
_entity_poly.type
_entity_poly.pdbx_seq_one_letter_code
_entity_poly.pdbx_strand_id
1 'polypeptide(L)'
;EAAAHVVHDLERYLNTLGTVAAVTPLLGLLGTVFGMIEVFAEIMVQGSGNASALAGGISQALITTAAGLTVAIPALVMHRYFLGKIDAIVVELEQETIKLVDALHSEENTEVAA
;
A
#
# COMPACT_ATOMS: atom_id res chain seq x y z
N GLU A 1 1.41 -18.73 -20.13
CA GLU A 1 0.94 -19.15 -18.78
C GLU A 1 2.02 -19.00 -17.70
N ALA A 2 3.25 -19.47 -17.90
CA ALA A 2 4.34 -19.34 -16.91
C ALA A 2 4.64 -17.88 -16.48
N ALA A 3 4.66 -16.93 -17.41
CA ALA A 3 4.90 -15.51 -17.09
C ALA A 3 3.84 -14.92 -16.14
N ALA A 4 2.56 -15.24 -16.35
CA ALA A 4 1.48 -14.77 -15.48
C ALA A 4 1.59 -15.33 -14.05
N HIS A 5 2.05 -16.57 -13.90
CA HIS A 5 2.32 -17.16 -12.60
C HIS A 5 3.45 -16.42 -11.85
N VAL A 6 4.54 -16.10 -12.53
CA VAL A 6 5.67 -15.37 -11.94
C VAL A 6 5.23 -13.97 -11.46
N VAL A 7 4.45 -13.25 -12.28
CA VAL A 7 3.91 -11.93 -11.92
C VAL A 7 3.03 -12.02 -10.68
N HIS A 8 2.13 -13.02 -10.63
CA HIS A 8 1.27 -13.24 -9.47
C HIS A 8 2.07 -13.47 -8.18
N ASP A 9 3.15 -14.25 -8.24
CA ASP A 9 4.01 -14.50 -7.09
C ASP A 9 4.76 -13.24 -6.63
N LEU A 10 5.18 -12.38 -7.55
CA LEU A 10 5.82 -11.10 -7.24
C LEU A 10 4.84 -10.11 -6.58
N GLU A 11 3.57 -10.10 -6.99
CA GLU A 11 2.55 -9.20 -6.46
C GLU A 11 1.96 -9.64 -5.11
N ARG A 12 2.12 -10.92 -4.74
CA ARG A 12 1.49 -11.54 -3.55
C ARG A 12 1.60 -10.69 -2.28
N TYR A 13 2.80 -10.19 -1.95
CA TYR A 13 3.01 -9.39 -0.75
C TYR A 13 2.72 -7.90 -0.94
N LEU A 14 2.68 -7.42 -2.18
CA LEU A 14 2.31 -6.04 -2.47
C LEU A 14 0.85 -5.76 -2.20
N ASN A 15 -0.04 -6.70 -2.50
CA ASN A 15 -1.46 -6.53 -2.17
C ASN A 15 -1.68 -6.30 -0.66
N THR A 16 -0.98 -7.07 0.18
CA THR A 16 -1.01 -6.86 1.64
C THR A 16 -0.44 -5.49 2.02
N LEU A 17 0.68 -5.08 1.42
CA LEU A 17 1.29 -3.78 1.69
C LEU A 17 0.37 -2.60 1.29
N GLY A 18 -0.29 -2.71 0.13
CA GLY A 18 -1.30 -1.75 -0.32
C GLY A 18 -2.50 -1.69 0.63
N THR A 19 -2.94 -2.84 1.13
CA THR A 19 -4.01 -2.92 2.15
C THR A 19 -3.60 -2.21 3.45
N VAL A 20 -2.37 -2.43 3.93
CA VAL A 20 -1.85 -1.73 5.12
C VAL A 20 -1.80 -0.22 4.88
N ALA A 21 -1.30 0.22 3.72
CA ALA A 21 -1.26 1.64 3.37
C ALA A 21 -2.66 2.29 3.37
N ALA A 22 -3.70 1.55 2.96
CA ALA A 22 -5.08 2.03 2.92
C ALA A 22 -5.78 2.01 4.29
N VAL A 23 -5.56 0.97 5.10
CA VAL A 23 -6.26 0.77 6.38
C VAL A 23 -5.66 1.62 7.50
N THR A 24 -4.35 1.84 7.51
CA THR A 24 -3.68 2.50 8.65
C THR A 24 -4.13 3.96 8.90
N PRO A 25 -4.39 4.80 7.88
CA PRO A 25 -5.01 6.12 8.08
C PRO A 25 -6.40 6.03 8.70
N LEU A 26 -7.20 5.04 8.28
CA LEU A 26 -8.55 4.82 8.82
C LEU A 26 -8.48 4.41 10.31
N LEU A 27 -7.47 3.64 10.70
CA LEU A 27 -7.21 3.33 12.11
C LEU A 27 -6.80 4.57 12.92
N GLY A 28 -5.99 5.46 12.34
CA GLY A 28 -5.62 6.72 12.99
C GLY A 28 -6.83 7.65 13.20
N LEU A 29 -7.71 7.72 12.20
CA LEU A 29 -8.99 8.41 12.27
C LEU A 29 -9.92 7.78 13.31
N LEU A 30 -9.99 6.44 13.36
CA LEU A 30 -10.75 5.73 14.40
C LEU A 30 -10.26 6.10 15.81
N GLY A 31 -8.95 6.26 15.98
CA GLY A 31 -8.36 6.75 17.23
C GLY A 31 -8.85 8.15 17.63
N THR A 32 -9.11 9.03 16.66
CA THR A 32 -9.65 10.38 16.99
C THR A 32 -11.07 10.29 17.50
N VAL A 33 -11.87 9.38 16.91
CA VAL A 33 -13.25 9.14 17.36
C VAL A 33 -13.24 8.67 18.81
N PHE A 34 -12.38 7.72 19.16
CA PHE A 34 -12.23 7.26 20.55
C PHE A 34 -11.77 8.37 21.49
N GLY A 35 -10.74 9.14 21.11
CA GLY A 35 -10.26 10.26 21.94
C GLY A 35 -11.32 11.34 22.16
N MET A 36 -12.15 11.64 21.15
CA MET A 36 -13.26 12.57 21.31
C MET A 36 -14.38 12.03 22.19
N ILE A 37 -14.65 10.71 22.17
CA ILE A 37 -15.60 10.08 23.10
C ILE A 37 -15.14 10.26 24.56
N GLU A 38 -13.85 10.05 24.83
CA GLU A 38 -13.27 10.27 26.16
C GLU A 38 -13.37 11.73 26.59
N VAL A 39 -13.06 12.68 25.70
CA VAL A 39 -13.20 14.12 25.95
C VAL A 39 -14.64 14.48 26.35
N PHE A 40 -15.65 13.97 25.61
CA PHE A 40 -17.04 14.24 25.93
C PHE A 40 -17.48 13.58 27.25
N ALA A 41 -16.99 12.38 27.56
CA ALA A 41 -17.26 11.74 28.84
C ALA A 41 -16.71 12.56 30.01
N GLU A 42 -15.52 13.14 29.87
CA GLU A 42 -14.92 13.99 30.90
C GLU A 42 -15.71 15.29 31.13
N ILE A 43 -16.20 15.91 30.05
CA ILE A 43 -17.08 17.10 30.13
C ILE A 43 -18.35 16.79 30.92
N MET A 44 -18.94 15.61 30.74
CA MET A 44 -20.17 15.21 31.42
C MET A 44 -19.98 15.04 32.94
N VAL A 45 -18.76 14.67 33.38
CA VAL A 45 -18.45 14.43 34.79
C VAL A 45 -17.94 15.69 35.48
N GLN A 46 -16.99 16.41 34.87
CA GLN A 46 -16.31 17.56 35.50
C GLN A 46 -16.95 18.92 35.15
N GLY A 47 -17.87 18.95 34.18
CA GLY A 47 -18.36 20.20 33.58
C GLY A 47 -17.32 20.85 32.63
N SER A 48 -17.75 21.86 31.87
CA SER A 48 -16.91 22.51 30.85
C SER A 48 -15.76 23.38 31.40
N GLY A 49 -15.54 23.39 32.71
CA GLY A 49 -14.60 24.30 33.38
C GLY A 49 -13.12 23.93 33.24
N ASN A 50 -12.78 22.69 32.92
CA ASN A 50 -11.39 22.22 32.85
C ASN A 50 -10.84 22.24 31.41
N ALA A 51 -10.58 23.45 30.90
CA ALA A 51 -10.07 23.67 29.54
C ALA A 51 -8.75 22.93 29.26
N SER A 52 -7.91 22.72 30.29
CA SER A 52 -6.64 21.99 30.14
C SER A 52 -6.85 20.50 29.86
N ALA A 53 -7.80 19.86 30.55
CA ALA A 53 -8.13 18.45 30.31
C ALA A 53 -8.70 18.26 28.90
N LEU A 54 -9.56 19.19 28.46
CA LEU A 54 -10.13 19.18 27.12
C LEU A 54 -9.06 19.27 26.02
N ALA A 55 -8.12 20.22 26.18
CA ALA A 55 -7.01 20.39 25.25
C ALA A 55 -6.11 19.14 25.20
N GLY A 56 -5.91 18.48 26.35
CA GLY A 56 -5.17 17.22 26.43
C GLY A 56 -5.80 16.10 25.60
N GLY A 57 -7.10 15.85 25.76
CA GLY A 57 -7.79 14.79 25.03
C GLY A 57 -7.90 15.07 23.52
N ILE A 58 -8.11 16.32 23.12
CA ILE A 58 -8.06 16.70 21.69
C ILE A 58 -6.65 16.49 21.12
N SER A 59 -5.61 16.86 21.86
CA SER A 59 -4.22 16.62 21.45
C SER A 59 -3.94 15.13 21.27
N GLN A 60 -4.40 14.27 22.18
CA GLN A 60 -4.27 12.82 22.04
C GLN A 60 -4.99 12.29 20.80
N ALA A 61 -6.22 12.75 20.54
CA ALA A 61 -6.95 12.39 19.34
C ALA A 61 -6.18 12.76 18.05
N LEU A 62 -5.51 13.92 18.02
CA LEU A 62 -4.70 14.31 16.86
C LEU A 62 -3.43 13.46 16.72
N ILE A 63 -2.81 13.05 17.83
CA ILE A 63 -1.61 12.19 17.82
C ILE A 63 -1.92 10.82 17.20
N THR A 64 -3.10 10.23 17.45
CA THR A 64 -3.46 8.94 16.84
C THR A 64 -3.58 9.04 15.31
N THR A 65 -4.06 10.17 14.78
CA THR A 65 -4.08 10.41 13.33
C THR A 65 -2.67 10.52 12.77
N ALA A 66 -1.82 11.30 13.44
CA ALA A 66 -0.42 11.45 13.04
C ALA A 66 0.30 10.10 13.03
N ALA A 67 0.06 9.25 14.03
CA ALA A 67 0.59 7.89 14.08
C ALA A 67 0.11 7.04 12.89
N GLY A 68 -1.19 7.07 12.57
CA GLY A 68 -1.73 6.35 11.41
C GLY A 68 -1.10 6.79 10.09
N LEU A 69 -0.92 8.09 9.90
CA LEU A 69 -0.27 8.66 8.71
C LEU A 69 1.23 8.33 8.64
N THR A 70 1.92 8.29 9.78
CA THR A 70 3.35 7.97 9.87
C THR A 70 3.65 6.57 9.35
N VAL A 71 2.73 5.63 9.53
CA VAL A 71 2.85 4.26 8.98
C VAL A 71 2.34 4.19 7.54
N ALA A 72 1.25 4.88 7.22
CA ALA A 72 0.63 4.82 5.90
C ALA A 72 1.50 5.39 4.77
N ILE A 73 2.19 6.52 5.02
CA ILE A 73 3.00 7.19 4.00
C ILE A 73 4.15 6.29 3.52
N PRO A 74 5.01 5.73 4.41
CA PRO A 74 6.06 4.81 3.98
C PRO A 74 5.53 3.55 3.30
N ALA A 75 4.44 2.97 3.82
CA ALA A 75 3.81 1.78 3.22
C ALA A 75 3.33 2.06 1.79
N LEU A 76 2.71 3.21 1.55
CA LEU A 76 2.25 3.62 0.23
C LEU A 76 3.42 3.86 -0.73
N VAL A 77 4.49 4.53 -0.26
CA VAL A 77 5.69 4.78 -1.07
C VAL A 77 6.33 3.46 -1.49
N MET A 78 6.53 2.52 -0.55
CA MET A 78 7.08 1.21 -0.88
C MET A 78 6.18 0.43 -1.83
N HIS A 79 4.87 0.41 -1.60
CA HIS A 79 3.91 -0.26 -2.47
C HIS A 79 4.05 0.24 -3.91
N ARG A 80 4.07 1.56 -4.14
CA ARG A 80 4.25 2.13 -5.49
C ARG A 80 5.61 1.83 -6.10
N TYR A 81 6.67 1.88 -5.30
CA TYR A 81 8.03 1.60 -5.77
C TYR A 81 8.16 0.17 -6.31
N PHE A 82 7.70 -0.81 -5.53
CA PHE A 82 7.79 -2.21 -5.92
C PHE A 82 6.83 -2.57 -7.05
N LEU A 83 5.64 -1.97 -7.11
CA LEU A 83 4.71 -2.17 -8.22
C LEU A 83 5.35 -1.74 -9.54
N GLY A 84 5.95 -0.54 -9.59
CA GLY A 84 6.68 -0.09 -10.77
C GLY A 84 7.90 -0.95 -11.12
N LYS A 85 8.53 -1.60 -10.12
CA LYS A 85 9.63 -2.55 -10.37
C LYS A 85 9.14 -3.85 -11.00
N ILE A 86 7.98 -4.36 -10.58
CA ILE A 86 7.34 -5.53 -11.20
C ILE A 86 6.95 -5.20 -12.64
N ASP A 87 6.32 -4.05 -12.87
CA ASP A 87 5.94 -3.62 -14.22
C ASP A 87 7.16 -3.59 -15.17
N ALA A 88 8.30 -3.08 -14.71
CA ALA A 88 9.53 -3.09 -15.51
C ALA A 88 10.01 -4.51 -15.84
N ILE A 89 9.93 -5.44 -14.89
CA ILE A 89 10.28 -6.86 -15.09
C ILE A 89 9.33 -7.51 -16.10
N VAL A 90 8.03 -7.20 -16.02
CA VAL A 90 7.01 -7.72 -16.95
C VAL A 90 7.35 -7.29 -18.38
N VAL A 91 7.67 -6.01 -18.58
CA VAL A 91 8.05 -5.47 -19.90
C VAL A 91 9.31 -6.16 -20.44
N GLU A 92 10.30 -6.42 -19.61
CA GLU A 92 11.52 -7.13 -20.00
C GLU A 92 11.24 -8.59 -20.39
N LEU A 93 10.39 -9.29 -19.63
CA LEU A 93 9.95 -10.66 -19.94
C LEU A 93 9.19 -10.74 -21.27
N GLU A 94 8.33 -9.76 -21.57
CA GLU A 94 7.61 -9.68 -22.84
C GLU A 94 8.58 -9.52 -24.02
N GLN A 95 9.58 -8.64 -23.88
CA GLN A 95 10.59 -8.43 -24.92
C GLN A 95 11.42 -9.68 -25.19
N GLU A 96 11.89 -10.37 -24.15
CA GLU A 96 12.66 -11.61 -24.31
C GLU A 96 11.81 -12.73 -24.91
N THR A 97 10.53 -12.80 -24.58
CA THR A 97 9.59 -13.76 -25.19
C THR A 97 9.43 -13.50 -26.68
N ILE A 98 9.28 -12.24 -27.10
CA ILE A 98 9.19 -11.87 -28.53
C ILE A 98 10.45 -12.29 -29.28
N LYS A 99 11.64 -11.95 -28.74
CA LYS A 99 12.93 -12.34 -29.36
C LYS A 99 13.07 -13.85 -29.51
N LEU A 100 12.64 -14.62 -28.51
CA LEU A 100 12.68 -16.07 -28.56
C LEU A 100 11.75 -16.63 -29.64
N VAL A 101 10.54 -16.08 -29.76
CA VAL A 101 9.58 -16.49 -30.80
C VAL A 101 10.09 -16.17 -32.20
N ASP A 102 10.70 -14.99 -32.39
CA ASP A 102 11.30 -14.60 -33.67
C ASP A 102 12.48 -15.51 -34.05
N ALA A 103 13.33 -15.86 -33.09
CA ALA A 103 14.44 -16.79 -33.31
C ALA A 103 13.96 -18.18 -33.74
N LEU A 104 12.91 -18.72 -33.10
CA LEU A 104 12.34 -20.02 -33.46
C LEU A 104 11.74 -20.03 -34.88
N HIS A 105 11.01 -18.98 -35.28
CA HIS A 105 10.48 -18.89 -36.65
C HIS A 105 11.57 -18.66 -37.71
N SER A 106 12.69 -18.04 -37.34
CA SER A 106 13.84 -17.88 -38.24
C SER A 106 14.54 -19.20 -38.57
N GLU A 107 14.54 -20.17 -37.65
CA GLU A 107 15.12 -21.50 -37.89
C GLU A 107 14.23 -22.35 -38.81
N GLU A 108 12.91 -22.28 -38.66
CA GLU A 108 11.94 -23.00 -39.51
C GLU A 108 12.01 -22.57 -40.99
N ASN A 109 12.23 -21.27 -41.27
CA ASN A 109 12.39 -20.77 -42.63
C ASN A 109 13.73 -21.17 -43.29
N THR A 110 14.74 -21.53 -42.51
CA THR A 110 16.06 -21.91 -43.04
C THR A 110 16.07 -23.39 -43.46
N GLU A 111 15.27 -24.25 -42.81
CA GLU A 111 15.17 -25.68 -43.12
C GLU A 111 14.28 -25.98 -44.35
N VAL A 112 13.32 -25.09 -44.67
CA VAL A 112 12.47 -25.21 -45.89
C VAL A 112 13.18 -24.68 -47.15
N ALA A 113 14.23 -23.87 -46.98
CA ALA A 113 15.01 -23.29 -48.07
C ALA A 113 16.28 -24.09 -48.45
N ALA A 114 16.60 -25.16 -47.70
CA ALA A 114 17.72 -26.08 -47.94
C ALA A 114 17.26 -27.36 -48.64
#